data_AF-A0A3M1TRR9-F1
#
_entry.id   AF-A0A3M1TRR9-F1
#
_cell.length_a   1.000
_cell.length_b   1.000
_cell.length_c   1.000
_cell.angle_alpha   90.00
_cell.angle_beta   90.00
_cell.angle_gamma   90.00
#
_symmetry.space_group_name_H-M   'P 1'
#
loop_
_entity.id
_entity.type
_entity.pdbx_description
1 polymer ?
#
loop_
_entity_poly.entity_id
_entity_poly.type
_entity_poly.pdbx_seq_one_letter_code
_entity_poly.pdbx_strand_id
1 'polypeptide(L)'
;PGDVFAFFRFVSTFVLDALVGAPRIVNMSGGATIPAVPGALLQATLAPILALVAANPGRPLVFASAGNEGRDIDRERCLLGICWERTLFVPCELRGTICVGGMGWDTTERAEGSNYGSDTNSRSVDIYGPYVVWGGPTPSQSDVRLTYGTSFSSPFVAGVAALVWAADPSLRADAVWDIVRNTAHVGGVGTPGGHERRVNAYGAVRSVLETEAGTPLVSLEASPTAALNREWSVVATVTDFDGVRCTLPYCPLVFDPAPSRTTGNVAFYTFDTPGPKTVEVRTETVFGHEGSATVTVEVVNDPPVVSIVQPVAGATFFTGQRVQYLANASDANEGPGPGPGPVPCRWTSSNPDDRNFPFLGCGGQVSFATVGPRTLTVTVTDPQGLEATASVDIQVEPPPANLPPVLTLGTLTPSPNYNGDGYGWDTTLTLPASASDPEGDDPILFSWRATSFVPNGTTVWRSDVLLDGGQTDGTLLWTPNMKNPDRLLGDTTDFGNDCYSGQVVRITVTATDANGNQSSLTYPDIKIYRCIFQ
;
A
#
# COMPACT_ATOMS: atom_id res chain seq x y z
N PRO A 1 -23.48 19.72 -58.74
CA PRO A 1 -23.88 18.30 -58.66
C PRO A 1 -23.03 17.48 -59.64
N GLY A 2 -21.97 16.84 -59.15
CA GLY A 2 -21.20 15.89 -59.95
C GLY A 2 -22.11 14.75 -60.37
N ASP A 3 -22.01 14.33 -61.63
CA ASP A 3 -22.85 13.28 -62.20
C ASP A 3 -22.62 11.97 -61.42
N VAL A 4 -23.58 11.60 -60.59
CA VAL A 4 -23.56 10.36 -59.80
C VAL A 4 -23.42 9.13 -60.73
N PHE A 5 -23.90 9.21 -61.96
CA PHE A 5 -23.70 8.16 -62.96
C PHE A 5 -22.26 8.12 -63.51
N ALA A 6 -21.56 9.25 -63.55
CA ALA A 6 -20.14 9.29 -63.86
C ALA A 6 -19.29 8.67 -62.73
N PHE A 7 -19.67 8.88 -61.46
CA PHE A 7 -19.06 8.16 -60.34
C PHE A 7 -19.36 6.66 -60.40
N PHE A 8 -20.60 6.25 -60.74
CA PHE A 8 -20.91 4.83 -60.93
C PHE A 8 -20.11 4.19 -62.06
N ARG A 9 -19.98 4.88 -63.19
CA ARG A 9 -19.10 4.43 -64.28
C ARG A 9 -17.65 4.38 -63.83
N PHE A 10 -17.18 5.36 -63.07
CA PHE A 10 -15.82 5.37 -62.53
C PHE A 10 -15.59 4.17 -61.63
N VAL A 11 -16.43 3.94 -60.61
CA VAL A 11 -16.30 2.80 -59.69
C VAL A 11 -16.47 1.47 -60.43
N SER A 12 -17.45 1.33 -61.32
CA SER A 12 -17.67 0.07 -62.03
C SER A 12 -16.52 -0.25 -62.99
N THR A 13 -16.01 0.74 -63.73
CA THR A 13 -14.90 0.55 -64.67
C THR A 13 -13.59 0.37 -63.91
N PHE A 14 -13.36 1.14 -62.86
CA PHE A 14 -12.18 1.02 -62.01
C PHE A 14 -12.12 -0.32 -61.28
N VAL A 15 -13.24 -0.79 -60.72
CA VAL A 15 -13.31 -2.11 -60.08
C VAL A 15 -13.07 -3.21 -61.12
N LEU A 16 -13.62 -3.09 -62.34
CA LEU A 16 -13.37 -4.05 -63.43
C LEU A 16 -11.91 -4.02 -63.92
N ASP A 17 -11.30 -2.85 -64.07
CA ASP A 17 -9.90 -2.69 -64.49
C ASP A 17 -8.92 -3.15 -63.39
N ALA A 18 -9.25 -2.91 -62.11
CA ALA A 18 -8.53 -3.48 -60.99
C ALA A 18 -8.67 -5.02 -60.96
N LEU A 19 -9.81 -5.58 -61.35
CA LEU A 19 -9.97 -7.03 -61.45
C LEU A 19 -9.15 -7.64 -62.61
N VAL A 20 -8.92 -6.90 -63.70
CA VAL A 20 -8.10 -7.35 -64.84
C VAL A 20 -6.60 -7.16 -64.60
N GLY A 21 -6.20 -6.05 -63.96
CA GLY A 21 -4.80 -5.75 -63.65
C GLY A 21 -4.27 -6.42 -62.37
N ALA A 22 -5.14 -6.96 -61.52
CA ALA A 22 -4.84 -7.57 -60.23
C ALA A 22 -3.87 -6.74 -59.34
N PRO A 23 -4.08 -5.42 -59.17
CA PRO A 23 -3.22 -4.63 -58.30
C PRO A 23 -3.40 -5.09 -56.85
N ARG A 24 -2.32 -5.09 -56.07
CA ARG A 24 -2.38 -5.38 -54.63
C ARG A 24 -2.84 -4.18 -53.81
N ILE A 25 -2.64 -2.97 -54.34
CA ILE A 25 -3.01 -1.70 -53.70
C ILE A 25 -3.69 -0.80 -54.72
N VAL A 26 -4.78 -0.18 -54.29
CA VAL A 26 -5.59 0.77 -55.01
C VAL A 26 -5.66 2.05 -54.18
N ASN A 27 -5.43 3.20 -54.80
CA ASN A 27 -5.60 4.50 -54.15
C ASN A 27 -6.60 5.36 -54.93
N MET A 28 -7.58 5.91 -54.22
CA MET A 28 -8.62 6.80 -54.73
C MET A 28 -8.52 8.16 -54.06
N SER A 29 -7.79 9.09 -54.69
CA SER A 29 -7.58 10.45 -54.19
C SER A 29 -8.73 11.43 -54.46
N GLY A 30 -9.90 10.93 -54.91
CA GLY A 30 -11.08 11.72 -55.20
C GLY A 30 -12.32 11.12 -54.55
N GLY A 31 -13.30 11.96 -54.24
CA GLY A 31 -14.53 11.53 -53.59
C GLY A 31 -15.70 12.44 -53.90
N ALA A 32 -16.90 11.99 -53.53
CA ALA A 32 -18.14 12.73 -53.70
C ALA A 32 -19.10 12.43 -52.55
N THR A 33 -19.97 13.38 -52.26
CA THR A 33 -21.09 13.19 -51.34
C THR A 33 -22.32 12.71 -52.09
N ILE A 34 -22.93 11.63 -51.62
CA ILE A 34 -24.18 11.09 -52.14
C ILE A 34 -25.27 11.29 -51.08
N PRO A 35 -26.44 11.87 -51.42
CA PRO A 35 -27.56 12.00 -50.48
C PRO A 35 -28.01 10.64 -49.93
N ALA A 36 -28.54 10.62 -48.71
CA ALA A 36 -28.84 9.40 -47.95
C ALA A 36 -29.62 8.31 -48.71
N VAL A 37 -30.69 8.66 -49.43
CA VAL A 37 -31.55 7.66 -50.11
C VAL A 37 -30.84 7.00 -51.31
N PRO A 38 -30.24 7.76 -52.27
CA PRO A 38 -29.36 7.19 -53.28
C PRO A 38 -28.12 6.48 -52.71
N GLY A 39 -27.58 6.96 -51.58
CA GLY A 39 -26.43 6.37 -50.90
C GLY A 39 -26.73 4.98 -50.32
N ALA A 40 -27.89 4.82 -49.68
CA ALA A 40 -28.34 3.53 -49.16
C ALA A 40 -28.61 2.52 -50.28
N LEU A 41 -29.21 2.96 -51.40
CA LEU A 41 -29.38 2.12 -52.60
C LEU A 41 -28.04 1.73 -53.20
N LEU A 42 -27.07 2.64 -53.24
CA LEU A 42 -25.72 2.35 -53.67
C LEU A 42 -25.03 1.32 -52.78
N GLN A 43 -25.06 1.52 -51.46
CA GLN A 43 -24.48 0.55 -50.54
C GLN A 43 -25.16 -0.82 -50.68
N ALA A 44 -26.49 -0.89 -50.79
CA ALA A 44 -27.20 -2.16 -50.96
C ALA A 44 -26.85 -2.86 -52.28
N THR A 45 -26.66 -2.10 -53.37
CA THR A 45 -26.29 -2.65 -54.68
C THR A 45 -24.84 -3.11 -54.75
N LEU A 46 -23.91 -2.39 -54.10
CA LEU A 46 -22.50 -2.77 -54.05
C LEU A 46 -22.17 -3.77 -52.95
N ALA A 47 -22.97 -3.85 -51.88
CA ALA A 47 -22.74 -4.73 -50.74
C ALA A 47 -22.40 -6.18 -51.11
N PRO A 48 -23.15 -6.88 -52.00
CA PRO A 48 -22.80 -8.26 -52.36
C PRO A 48 -21.46 -8.35 -53.11
N ILE A 49 -21.15 -7.36 -53.96
CA ILE A 49 -19.89 -7.32 -54.72
C ILE A 49 -18.72 -7.00 -53.79
N LEU A 50 -18.87 -6.00 -52.93
CA LEU A 50 -17.87 -5.62 -51.92
C LEU A 50 -17.64 -6.74 -50.89
N ALA A 51 -18.69 -7.47 -50.52
CA ALA A 51 -18.57 -8.64 -49.66
C ALA A 51 -17.80 -9.79 -50.35
N LEU A 52 -18.05 -10.02 -51.64
CA LEU A 52 -17.31 -11.01 -52.43
C LEU A 52 -15.84 -10.61 -52.59
N VAL A 53 -15.55 -9.34 -52.83
CA VAL A 53 -14.18 -8.80 -52.87
C VAL A 53 -13.53 -8.90 -51.49
N ALA A 54 -14.24 -8.56 -50.41
CA ALA A 54 -13.72 -8.66 -49.05
C ALA A 54 -13.43 -10.11 -48.62
N ALA A 55 -14.17 -11.09 -49.15
CA ALA A 55 -13.96 -12.51 -48.91
C ALA A 55 -12.84 -13.13 -49.76
N ASN A 56 -12.32 -12.42 -50.76
CA ASN A 56 -11.26 -12.92 -51.62
C ASN A 56 -9.88 -12.78 -50.94
N PRO A 57 -9.12 -13.87 -50.73
CA PRO A 57 -7.79 -13.82 -50.10
C PRO A 57 -6.76 -13.03 -50.92
N GLY A 58 -6.98 -12.85 -52.24
CA GLY A 58 -6.14 -12.05 -53.13
C GLY A 58 -6.64 -10.62 -53.35
N ARG A 59 -7.54 -10.10 -52.51
CA ARG A 59 -8.13 -8.76 -52.69
C ARG A 59 -7.09 -7.63 -52.60
N PRO A 60 -7.28 -6.53 -53.35
CA PRO A 60 -6.50 -5.32 -53.14
C PRO A 60 -6.82 -4.67 -51.79
N LEU A 61 -5.83 -3.97 -51.23
CA LEU A 61 -6.09 -2.90 -50.27
C LEU A 61 -6.57 -1.65 -51.02
N VAL A 62 -7.70 -1.10 -50.60
CA VAL A 62 -8.30 0.09 -51.22
C VAL A 62 -8.18 1.25 -50.24
N PHE A 63 -7.47 2.30 -50.62
CA PHE A 63 -7.33 3.53 -49.86
C PHE A 63 -8.14 4.65 -50.53
N ALA A 64 -8.79 5.48 -49.73
CA ALA A 64 -9.50 6.65 -50.24
C ALA A 64 -9.21 7.89 -49.38
N SER A 65 -9.24 9.07 -50.02
CA SER A 65 -9.11 10.35 -49.32
C SER A 65 -10.41 10.73 -48.61
N ALA A 66 -10.34 11.23 -47.38
CA ALA A 66 -11.50 11.65 -46.59
C ALA A 66 -12.24 12.89 -47.12
N GLY A 67 -11.63 13.68 -48.00
CA GLY A 67 -12.15 14.95 -48.48
C GLY A 67 -11.53 16.15 -47.78
N ASN A 68 -11.85 17.35 -48.26
CA ASN A 68 -11.10 18.59 -47.99
C ASN A 68 -12.01 19.74 -47.52
N GLU A 69 -13.11 19.43 -46.83
CA GLU A 69 -14.11 20.40 -46.39
C GLU A 69 -14.11 20.66 -44.87
N GLY A 70 -13.20 20.04 -44.11
CA GLY A 70 -13.14 20.13 -42.64
C GLY A 70 -14.37 19.57 -41.91
N ARG A 71 -15.09 18.64 -42.55
CA ARG A 71 -16.36 18.10 -42.05
C ARG A 71 -16.15 16.75 -41.37
N ASP A 72 -16.98 16.54 -40.36
CA ASP A 72 -17.23 15.24 -39.75
C ASP A 72 -18.12 14.42 -40.70
N ILE A 73 -17.57 13.33 -41.25
CA ILE A 73 -18.27 12.48 -42.23
C ILE A 73 -19.25 11.51 -41.55
N ASP A 74 -19.12 11.31 -40.22
CA ASP A 74 -20.00 10.42 -39.45
C ASP A 74 -21.30 11.11 -38.97
N ARG A 75 -21.55 12.37 -39.36
CA ARG A 75 -22.72 13.12 -38.87
C ARG A 75 -24.06 12.57 -39.36
N GLU A 76 -24.77 11.93 -38.44
CA GLU A 76 -26.14 11.46 -38.62
C GLU A 76 -27.20 12.54 -38.42
N ARG A 77 -28.37 12.38 -39.08
CA ARG A 77 -29.61 13.10 -38.79
C ARG A 77 -30.63 12.10 -38.24
N CYS A 78 -31.16 12.39 -37.06
CA CYS A 78 -32.15 11.54 -36.41
C CYS A 78 -33.56 12.16 -36.43
N LEU A 79 -34.59 11.33 -36.64
CA LEU A 79 -36.01 11.68 -36.42
C LEU A 79 -36.73 10.47 -35.81
N LEU A 80 -37.45 10.68 -34.70
CA LEU A 80 -38.23 9.64 -33.99
C LEU A 80 -37.41 8.37 -33.63
N GLY A 81 -36.16 8.55 -33.20
CA GLY A 81 -35.30 7.43 -32.76
C GLY A 81 -34.67 6.62 -33.90
N ILE A 82 -34.87 7.02 -35.16
CA ILE A 82 -34.21 6.45 -36.32
C ILE A 82 -33.20 7.48 -36.84
N CYS A 83 -31.93 7.10 -36.86
CA CYS A 83 -30.84 7.93 -37.36
C CYS A 83 -30.42 7.46 -38.75
N TRP A 84 -30.12 8.41 -39.63
CA TRP A 84 -29.56 8.15 -40.94
C TRP A 84 -28.44 9.15 -41.23
N GLU A 85 -27.33 8.69 -41.81
CA GLU A 85 -26.25 9.55 -42.30
C GLU A 85 -26.83 10.61 -43.25
N ARG A 86 -26.40 11.87 -43.09
CA ARG A 86 -26.93 12.99 -43.90
C ARG A 86 -26.50 12.88 -45.37
N THR A 87 -25.31 12.34 -45.61
CA THR A 87 -24.68 12.15 -46.92
C THR A 87 -23.58 11.10 -46.79
N LEU A 88 -23.54 10.12 -47.68
CA LEU A 88 -22.47 9.13 -47.79
C LEU A 88 -21.30 9.71 -48.60
N PHE A 89 -20.11 9.77 -48.01
CA PHE A 89 -18.88 10.21 -48.65
C PHE A 89 -18.15 9.01 -49.27
N VAL A 90 -18.33 8.85 -50.57
CA VAL A 90 -17.75 7.75 -51.34
C VAL A 90 -16.43 8.18 -52.01
N PRO A 91 -15.42 7.31 -52.06
CA PRO A 91 -15.42 5.91 -51.63
C PRO A 91 -15.00 5.67 -50.18
N CYS A 92 -14.69 6.73 -49.41
CA CYS A 92 -14.12 6.63 -48.05
C CYS A 92 -15.00 5.82 -47.09
N GLU A 93 -16.31 6.02 -47.11
CA GLU A 93 -17.26 5.31 -46.24
C GLU A 93 -17.75 3.97 -46.83
N LEU A 94 -17.18 3.51 -47.94
CA LEU A 94 -17.52 2.20 -48.51
C LEU A 94 -16.84 1.08 -47.73
N ARG A 95 -17.58 -0.01 -47.51
CA ARG A 95 -17.07 -1.18 -46.80
C ARG A 95 -15.82 -1.76 -47.49
N GLY A 96 -14.74 -1.91 -46.73
CA GLY A 96 -13.48 -2.46 -47.21
C GLY A 96 -12.53 -1.41 -47.81
N THR A 97 -12.93 -0.14 -47.82
CA THR A 97 -12.04 1.00 -48.07
C THR A 97 -11.39 1.42 -46.76
N ILE A 98 -10.09 1.73 -46.82
CA ILE A 98 -9.35 2.40 -45.77
C ILE A 98 -9.45 3.91 -46.02
N CYS A 99 -10.18 4.58 -45.16
CA CYS A 99 -10.46 6.01 -45.25
C CYS A 99 -9.32 6.82 -44.62
N VAL A 100 -8.68 7.70 -45.41
CA VAL A 100 -7.44 8.40 -45.00
C VAL A 100 -7.68 9.90 -44.85
N GLY A 101 -7.53 10.38 -43.61
CA GLY A 101 -7.50 11.78 -43.26
C GLY A 101 -6.10 12.40 -43.39
N GLY A 102 -6.00 13.70 -43.16
CA GLY A 102 -4.77 14.47 -43.28
C GLY A 102 -4.38 15.23 -42.02
N MET A 103 -3.13 15.10 -41.61
CA MET A 103 -2.48 15.87 -40.54
C MET A 103 -1.89 17.16 -41.08
N GLY A 104 -1.93 18.23 -40.27
CA GLY A 104 -1.35 19.52 -40.61
C GLY A 104 0.17 19.46 -40.84
N TRP A 105 0.71 20.51 -41.44
CA TRP A 105 2.16 20.65 -41.59
C TRP A 105 2.81 20.89 -40.23
N ASP A 106 3.89 20.16 -39.94
CA ASP A 106 4.67 20.29 -38.70
C ASP A 106 3.84 20.18 -37.41
N THR A 107 2.80 19.35 -37.45
CA THR A 107 1.94 19.06 -36.29
C THR A 107 1.41 17.63 -36.36
N THR A 108 1.05 17.08 -35.21
CA THR A 108 0.32 15.81 -35.14
C THR A 108 -1.18 15.98 -35.33
N GLU A 109 -1.68 17.22 -35.21
CA GLU A 109 -3.09 17.54 -35.30
C GLU A 109 -3.61 17.40 -36.73
N ARG A 110 -4.90 17.10 -36.84
CA ARG A 110 -5.63 17.11 -38.12
C ARG A 110 -5.52 18.48 -38.78
N ALA A 111 -5.25 18.50 -40.09
CA ALA A 111 -5.33 19.74 -40.87
C ALA A 111 -6.76 20.29 -40.87
N GLU A 112 -6.95 21.60 -40.71
CA GLU A 112 -8.28 22.23 -40.63
C GLU A 112 -9.22 21.79 -41.77
N GLY A 113 -8.69 21.73 -43.00
CA GLY A 113 -9.42 21.31 -44.19
C GLY A 113 -9.65 19.81 -44.32
N SER A 114 -8.95 18.93 -43.60
CA SER A 114 -9.18 17.48 -43.69
C SER A 114 -10.53 17.12 -43.09
N ASN A 115 -11.36 16.39 -43.83
CA ASN A 115 -12.50 15.73 -43.21
C ASN A 115 -12.02 14.70 -42.16
N TYR A 116 -12.90 14.36 -41.22
CA TYR A 116 -12.62 13.46 -40.10
C TYR A 116 -13.84 12.62 -39.76
N GLY A 117 -13.61 11.56 -38.98
CA GLY A 117 -14.69 10.81 -38.34
C GLY A 117 -14.74 11.09 -36.83
N SER A 118 -15.93 10.95 -36.27
CA SER A 118 -16.25 11.02 -34.84
C SER A 118 -16.65 9.66 -34.25
N ASP A 119 -16.58 8.57 -35.03
CA ASP A 119 -16.75 7.18 -34.60
C ASP A 119 -15.52 6.31 -34.98
N THR A 120 -15.49 5.08 -34.48
CA THR A 120 -14.46 4.06 -34.68
C THR A 120 -14.94 2.86 -35.51
N ASN A 121 -16.10 3.00 -36.17
CA ASN A 121 -16.65 1.97 -37.03
C ASN A 121 -15.95 1.94 -38.40
N SER A 122 -16.19 0.89 -39.19
CA SER A 122 -15.55 0.67 -40.49
C SER A 122 -15.97 1.60 -41.62
N ARG A 123 -16.74 2.66 -41.33
CA ARG A 123 -17.18 3.71 -42.26
C ARG A 123 -16.64 5.09 -41.87
N SER A 124 -15.85 5.17 -40.80
CA SER A 124 -15.19 6.40 -40.35
C SER A 124 -13.79 6.53 -40.98
N VAL A 125 -13.11 7.65 -40.70
CA VAL A 125 -11.69 7.83 -41.05
C VAL A 125 -10.84 6.86 -40.22
N ASP A 126 -10.09 6.00 -40.89
CA ASP A 126 -9.32 4.92 -40.27
C ASP A 126 -7.94 5.33 -39.76
N ILE A 127 -7.28 6.23 -40.49
CA ILE A 127 -5.88 6.63 -40.30
C ILE A 127 -5.58 7.99 -40.95
N TYR A 128 -4.57 8.69 -40.44
CA TYR A 128 -4.15 10.00 -40.91
C TYR A 128 -2.73 9.96 -41.49
N GLY A 129 -2.58 10.51 -42.70
CA GLY A 129 -1.29 10.77 -43.35
C GLY A 129 -0.99 12.28 -43.42
N PRO A 130 0.15 12.71 -43.99
CA PRO A 130 0.44 14.13 -44.17
C PRO A 130 -0.56 14.80 -45.14
N TYR A 131 -1.23 15.87 -44.71
CA TYR A 131 -2.12 16.68 -45.57
C TYR A 131 -1.34 17.58 -46.52
N VAL A 132 -0.14 17.97 -46.08
CA VAL A 132 0.76 18.85 -46.81
C VAL A 132 2.02 18.08 -47.15
N VAL A 133 2.31 17.92 -48.44
CA VAL A 133 3.49 17.19 -48.93
C VAL A 133 4.21 17.99 -50.00
N TRP A 134 5.50 17.71 -50.18
CA TRP A 134 6.25 18.17 -51.35
C TRP A 134 5.83 17.36 -52.57
N GLY A 135 5.17 18.02 -53.53
CA GLY A 135 4.86 17.47 -54.84
C GLY A 135 5.98 17.75 -55.83
N GLY A 136 6.36 16.74 -56.61
CA GLY A 136 7.32 16.89 -57.71
C GLY A 136 6.77 17.68 -58.90
N PRO A 137 7.63 17.97 -59.90
CA PRO A 137 7.21 18.63 -61.14
C PRO A 137 6.09 17.88 -61.86
N THR A 138 5.15 18.61 -62.45
CA THR A 138 4.05 18.08 -63.26
C THR A 138 4.17 18.54 -64.71
N PRO A 139 3.45 17.95 -65.68
CA PRO A 139 3.47 18.41 -67.07
C PRO A 139 3.07 19.89 -67.25
N SER A 140 2.37 20.46 -66.27
CA SER A 140 1.96 21.88 -66.27
C SER A 140 2.86 22.78 -65.43
N GLN A 141 3.80 22.23 -64.63
CA GLN A 141 4.64 23.00 -63.70
C GLN A 141 5.99 22.33 -63.44
N SER A 142 7.10 23.05 -63.64
CA SER A 142 8.46 22.51 -63.59
C SER A 142 9.09 22.40 -62.18
N ASP A 143 8.49 23.03 -61.17
CA ASP A 143 9.13 23.21 -59.86
C ASP A 143 8.47 22.36 -58.77
N VAL A 144 9.26 21.98 -57.76
CA VAL A 144 8.78 21.29 -56.54
C VAL A 144 8.01 22.29 -55.68
N ARG A 145 6.83 21.89 -55.19
CA ARG A 145 5.98 22.77 -54.36
C ARG A 145 5.22 22.00 -53.29
N LEU A 146 4.86 22.70 -52.22
CA LEU A 146 3.91 22.18 -51.25
C LEU A 146 2.53 22.06 -51.91
N THR A 147 1.92 20.89 -51.74
CA THR A 147 0.57 20.59 -52.19
C THR A 147 -0.25 20.07 -51.02
N TYR A 148 -1.56 20.29 -51.08
CA TYR A 148 -2.45 20.23 -49.93
C TYR A 148 -3.66 19.37 -50.27
N GLY A 149 -4.04 18.48 -49.37
CA GLY A 149 -5.25 17.70 -49.48
C GLY A 149 -5.10 16.28 -48.99
N THR A 150 -6.21 15.71 -48.52
CA THR A 150 -6.32 14.27 -48.23
C THR A 150 -6.08 13.40 -49.48
N SER A 151 -6.23 14.00 -50.67
CA SER A 151 -5.83 13.45 -51.97
C SER A 151 -4.33 13.09 -52.05
N PHE A 152 -3.50 13.66 -51.18
CA PHE A 152 -2.07 13.33 -51.05
C PHE A 152 -1.78 12.49 -49.80
N SER A 153 -2.58 12.62 -48.74
CA SER A 153 -2.49 11.76 -47.56
C SER A 153 -2.81 10.30 -47.89
N SER A 154 -3.87 10.05 -48.66
CA SER A 154 -4.30 8.71 -49.06
C SER A 154 -3.20 7.93 -49.81
N PRO A 155 -2.58 8.47 -50.89
CA PRO A 155 -1.52 7.76 -51.58
C PRO A 155 -0.24 7.63 -50.74
N PHE A 156 0.00 8.53 -49.78
CA PHE A 156 1.11 8.40 -48.85
C PHE A 156 0.95 7.16 -47.96
N VAL A 157 -0.23 6.98 -47.34
CA VAL A 157 -0.51 5.80 -46.49
C VAL A 157 -0.55 4.52 -47.33
N ALA A 158 -1.14 4.58 -48.54
CA ALA A 158 -1.10 3.46 -49.48
C ALA A 158 0.34 3.07 -49.86
N GLY A 159 1.23 4.06 -50.01
CA GLY A 159 2.66 3.84 -50.23
C GLY A 159 3.35 3.14 -49.05
N VAL A 160 3.00 3.50 -47.81
CA VAL A 160 3.50 2.78 -46.62
C VAL A 160 3.06 1.32 -46.61
N ALA A 161 1.79 1.05 -46.91
CA ALA A 161 1.30 -0.32 -47.07
C ALA A 161 2.06 -1.08 -48.19
N ALA A 162 2.40 -0.39 -49.29
CA ALA A 162 3.20 -0.98 -50.36
C ALA A 162 4.62 -1.34 -49.89
N LEU A 163 5.24 -0.51 -49.05
CA LEU A 163 6.57 -0.79 -48.49
C LEU A 163 6.53 -1.98 -47.52
N VAL A 164 5.52 -2.07 -46.66
CA VAL A 164 5.27 -3.24 -45.80
C VAL A 164 5.13 -4.50 -46.65
N TRP A 165 4.37 -4.42 -47.74
CA TRP A 165 4.17 -5.56 -48.62
C TRP A 165 5.41 -5.92 -49.45
N ALA A 166 6.26 -4.94 -49.75
CA ALA A 166 7.54 -5.18 -50.40
C ALA A 166 8.54 -5.84 -49.46
N ALA A 167 8.47 -5.54 -48.16
CA ALA A 167 9.29 -6.16 -47.12
C ALA A 167 8.99 -7.65 -46.94
N ASP A 168 7.70 -8.05 -46.94
CA ASP A 168 7.29 -9.45 -47.02
C ASP A 168 6.15 -9.62 -48.05
N PRO A 169 6.49 -10.05 -49.28
CA PRO A 169 5.51 -10.29 -50.33
C PRO A 169 4.53 -11.42 -50.04
N SER A 170 4.78 -12.27 -49.03
CA SER A 170 3.92 -13.41 -48.66
C SER A 170 2.69 -12.99 -47.84
N LEU A 171 2.72 -11.79 -47.25
CA LEU A 171 1.61 -11.26 -46.46
C LEU A 171 0.32 -11.16 -47.28
N ARG A 172 -0.80 -11.39 -46.60
CA ARG A 172 -2.14 -11.12 -47.12
C ARG A 172 -2.52 -9.66 -46.93
N ALA A 173 -3.50 -9.20 -47.70
CA ALA A 173 -3.94 -7.79 -47.68
C ALA A 173 -4.36 -7.31 -46.29
N ASP A 174 -5.13 -8.11 -45.57
CA ASP A 174 -5.55 -7.86 -44.20
C ASP A 174 -4.35 -7.74 -43.25
N ALA A 175 -3.40 -8.67 -43.32
CA ALA A 175 -2.18 -8.62 -42.51
C ALA A 175 -1.36 -7.34 -42.76
N VAL A 176 -1.23 -6.91 -44.03
CA VAL A 176 -0.55 -5.65 -44.35
C VAL A 176 -1.28 -4.45 -43.75
N TRP A 177 -2.61 -4.42 -43.83
CA TRP A 177 -3.39 -3.35 -43.19
C TRP A 177 -3.30 -3.42 -41.67
N ASP A 178 -3.32 -4.61 -41.07
CA ASP A 178 -3.10 -4.79 -39.63
C ASP A 178 -1.77 -4.19 -39.20
N ILE A 179 -0.69 -4.46 -39.92
CA ILE A 179 0.63 -3.88 -39.63
C ILE A 179 0.58 -2.35 -39.70
N VAL A 180 0.12 -1.78 -40.81
CA VAL A 180 0.08 -0.30 -40.98
C VAL A 180 -0.81 0.37 -39.92
N ARG A 181 -1.93 -0.25 -39.56
CA ARG A 181 -2.86 0.26 -38.55
C ARG A 181 -2.28 0.16 -37.14
N ASN A 182 -1.64 -0.95 -36.82
CA ASN A 182 -1.24 -1.28 -35.45
C ASN A 182 0.11 -0.68 -35.07
N THR A 183 0.98 -0.35 -36.04
CA THR A 183 2.23 0.39 -35.79
C THR A 183 2.06 1.91 -35.81
N ALA A 184 0.88 2.40 -36.21
CA ALA A 184 0.57 3.82 -36.25
C ALA A 184 0.76 4.47 -34.88
N HIS A 185 1.28 5.71 -34.86
CA HIS A 185 1.28 6.48 -33.63
C HIS A 185 -0.17 6.80 -33.23
N VAL A 186 -0.49 6.59 -31.96
CA VAL A 186 -1.83 6.88 -31.41
C VAL A 186 -1.81 8.21 -30.69
N GLY A 187 -2.87 8.99 -30.85
CA GLY A 187 -3.06 10.24 -30.13
C GLY A 187 -2.58 11.46 -30.91
N GLY A 188 -3.17 12.62 -30.58
CA GLY A 188 -2.69 13.93 -31.03
C GLY A 188 -3.25 14.40 -32.37
N VAL A 189 -4.20 13.66 -32.96
CA VAL A 189 -4.94 14.06 -34.17
C VAL A 189 -6.05 15.07 -33.84
N GLY A 190 -6.67 14.96 -32.66
CA GLY A 190 -7.69 15.90 -32.18
C GLY A 190 -9.07 15.64 -32.79
N THR A 191 -9.49 14.37 -32.86
CA THR A 191 -10.79 13.95 -33.42
C THR A 191 -11.57 13.16 -32.36
N PRO A 192 -12.36 13.85 -31.51
CA PRO A 192 -13.10 13.22 -30.42
C PRO A 192 -14.01 12.10 -30.91
N GLY A 193 -13.87 10.90 -30.35
CA GLY A 193 -14.65 9.71 -30.71
C GLY A 193 -14.17 8.97 -31.97
N GLY A 194 -13.30 9.59 -32.78
CA GLY A 194 -12.72 9.01 -33.99
C GLY A 194 -11.39 8.26 -33.76
N HIS A 195 -10.87 7.64 -34.81
CA HIS A 195 -9.56 7.00 -34.77
C HIS A 195 -8.40 8.01 -34.77
N GLU A 196 -7.61 8.06 -33.70
CA GLU A 196 -6.42 8.94 -33.62
C GLU A 196 -5.14 8.27 -34.12
N ARG A 197 -5.19 7.58 -35.27
CA ARG A 197 -4.04 6.84 -35.83
C ARG A 197 -3.26 7.70 -36.82
N ARG A 198 -1.96 7.87 -36.60
CA ARG A 198 -1.04 8.60 -37.49
C ARG A 198 -0.05 7.63 -38.10
N VAL A 199 0.04 7.61 -39.43
CA VAL A 199 0.87 6.63 -40.15
C VAL A 199 2.32 6.66 -39.69
N ASN A 200 2.89 5.48 -39.39
CA ASN A 200 4.27 5.29 -38.98
C ASN A 200 4.99 4.38 -39.99
N ALA A 201 5.58 4.98 -41.02
CA ALA A 201 6.23 4.23 -42.10
C ALA A 201 7.42 3.39 -41.61
N TYR A 202 8.21 3.94 -40.70
CA TYR A 202 9.38 3.27 -40.13
C TYR A 202 8.98 2.04 -39.33
N GLY A 203 8.10 2.20 -38.33
CA GLY A 203 7.62 1.08 -37.50
C GLY A 203 6.90 0.00 -38.32
N ALA A 204 6.10 0.40 -39.31
CA ALA A 204 5.39 -0.54 -40.18
C ALA A 204 6.35 -1.43 -40.99
N VAL A 205 7.33 -0.86 -41.69
CA VAL A 205 8.26 -1.63 -42.53
C VAL A 205 9.24 -2.44 -41.67
N ARG A 206 9.72 -1.86 -40.56
CA ARG A 206 10.65 -2.54 -39.65
C ARG A 206 10.04 -3.78 -39.01
N SER A 207 8.76 -3.74 -38.64
CA SER A 207 8.06 -4.89 -38.05
C SER A 207 8.03 -6.13 -38.96
N VAL A 208 8.24 -5.96 -40.26
CA VAL A 208 8.24 -7.05 -41.25
C VAL A 208 9.65 -7.53 -41.59
N LEU A 209 10.63 -6.62 -41.68
CA LEU A 209 12.00 -6.95 -42.08
C LEU A 209 12.82 -7.68 -41.00
N GLU A 210 12.41 -7.60 -39.73
CA GLU A 210 13.15 -8.14 -38.59
C GLU A 210 12.41 -9.33 -37.96
N THR A 211 12.34 -10.47 -38.65
CA THR A 211 11.82 -11.75 -38.13
C THR A 211 12.59 -12.32 -36.92
N GLU A 212 13.49 -11.54 -36.31
CA GLU A 212 14.28 -11.88 -35.13
C GLU A 212 14.21 -10.82 -34.00
N ALA A 213 13.53 -9.67 -34.15
CA ALA A 213 13.55 -8.59 -33.15
C ALA A 213 12.17 -8.03 -32.72
N GLY A 214 11.12 -8.86 -32.77
CA GLY A 214 9.80 -8.53 -32.22
C GLY A 214 9.62 -8.82 -30.73
N THR A 215 10.61 -9.42 -30.05
CA THR A 215 10.48 -9.83 -28.64
C THR A 215 10.52 -8.60 -27.71
N PRO A 216 9.47 -8.35 -26.90
CA PRO A 216 9.52 -7.30 -25.89
C PRO A 216 10.66 -7.57 -24.91
N LEU A 217 11.40 -6.53 -24.53
CA LEU A 217 12.44 -6.65 -23.52
C LEU A 217 11.82 -6.50 -22.13
N VAL A 218 11.95 -7.55 -21.32
CA VAL A 218 11.57 -7.52 -19.90
C VAL A 218 12.84 -7.29 -19.08
N SER A 219 12.81 -6.31 -18.19
CA SER A 219 13.86 -6.11 -17.19
C SER A 219 13.25 -6.13 -15.80
N LEU A 220 13.91 -6.82 -14.87
CA LEU A 220 13.49 -6.92 -13.47
C LEU A 220 14.45 -6.15 -12.58
N GLU A 221 13.89 -5.36 -11.67
CA GLU A 221 14.64 -4.65 -10.64
C GLU A 221 14.10 -5.05 -9.26
N ALA A 222 14.97 -5.58 -8.41
CA ALA A 222 14.64 -5.98 -7.05
C ALA A 222 15.90 -6.07 -6.18
N SER A 223 15.71 -6.14 -4.85
CA SER A 223 16.80 -6.48 -3.93
C SER A 223 17.26 -7.92 -4.16
N PRO A 224 18.58 -8.21 -4.18
CA PRO A 224 19.10 -9.58 -4.36
C PRO A 224 18.82 -10.49 -3.15
N THR A 225 18.42 -9.90 -2.02
CA THR A 225 18.04 -10.62 -0.80
C THR A 225 16.62 -10.28 -0.38
N ALA A 226 15.95 -11.25 0.24
CA ALA A 226 14.64 -11.11 0.89
C ALA A 226 14.73 -11.67 2.31
N ALA A 227 14.09 -11.00 3.27
CA ALA A 227 13.94 -11.56 4.61
C ALA A 227 12.83 -12.63 4.61
N LEU A 228 13.09 -13.77 5.25
CA LEU A 228 12.10 -14.83 5.45
C LEU A 228 10.83 -14.26 6.09
N ASN A 229 9.65 -14.71 5.61
CA ASN A 229 8.32 -14.27 6.06
C ASN A 229 8.06 -12.76 5.97
N ARG A 230 8.86 -12.01 5.18
CA ARG A 230 8.66 -10.58 4.91
C ARG A 230 8.27 -10.33 3.47
N GLU A 231 7.60 -9.19 3.27
CA GLU A 231 7.23 -8.75 1.92
C GLU A 231 8.50 -8.33 1.18
N TRP A 232 8.72 -8.94 0.02
CA TRP A 232 9.73 -8.56 -0.95
C TRP A 232 9.03 -8.22 -2.25
N SER A 233 9.54 -7.22 -2.98
CA SER A 233 8.94 -6.77 -4.22
C SER A 233 9.92 -6.76 -5.37
N VAL A 234 9.38 -6.98 -6.56
CA VAL A 234 10.09 -6.88 -7.84
C VAL A 234 9.33 -5.96 -8.76
N VAL A 235 10.06 -5.06 -9.41
CA VAL A 235 9.53 -4.14 -10.42
C VAL A 235 9.88 -4.72 -11.79
N ALA A 236 8.86 -4.98 -12.60
CA ALA A 236 9.03 -5.38 -13.99
C ALA A 236 8.90 -4.15 -14.90
N THR A 237 9.86 -3.95 -15.80
CA THR A 237 9.73 -2.97 -16.88
C THR A 237 9.70 -3.73 -18.19
N VAL A 238 8.71 -3.42 -19.03
CA VAL A 238 8.60 -3.96 -20.38
C VAL A 238 8.79 -2.81 -21.36
N THR A 239 9.76 -2.95 -22.26
CA THR A 239 9.88 -2.07 -23.42
C THR A 239 9.60 -2.86 -24.69
N ASP A 240 8.96 -2.20 -25.65
CA ASP A 240 8.93 -2.70 -27.02
C ASP A 240 10.33 -2.66 -27.65
N PHE A 241 10.42 -3.11 -28.90
CA PHE A 241 11.66 -3.18 -29.67
C PHE A 241 12.26 -1.81 -30.02
N ASP A 242 11.48 -0.73 -29.90
CA ASP A 242 11.94 0.66 -30.09
C ASP A 242 12.40 1.28 -28.74
N GLY A 243 12.41 0.50 -27.66
CA GLY A 243 12.79 0.95 -26.32
C GLY A 243 11.72 1.79 -25.62
N VAL A 244 10.51 1.86 -26.19
CA VAL A 244 9.37 2.58 -25.62
C VAL A 244 8.67 1.67 -24.61
N ARG A 245 8.21 2.23 -23.49
CA ARG A 245 7.49 1.46 -22.47
C ARG A 245 6.20 0.89 -23.04
N CYS A 246 6.09 -0.44 -23.02
CA CYS A 246 4.86 -1.13 -23.35
C CYS A 246 3.99 -1.22 -22.11
N THR A 247 2.84 -0.52 -22.10
CA THR A 247 1.92 -0.48 -20.96
C THR A 247 0.76 -1.45 -21.15
N LEU A 248 0.12 -1.82 -20.04
CA LEU A 248 -1.14 -2.58 -20.07
C LEU A 248 -2.21 -1.81 -20.86
N PRO A 249 -3.00 -2.46 -21.74
CA PRO A 249 -3.14 -3.91 -21.90
C PRO A 249 -2.23 -4.55 -22.97
N TYR A 250 -1.31 -3.80 -23.59
CA TYR A 250 -0.57 -4.25 -24.78
C TYR A 250 0.55 -5.26 -24.48
N CYS A 251 1.09 -5.24 -23.26
CA CYS A 251 2.05 -6.23 -22.76
C CYS A 251 1.62 -6.69 -21.36
N PRO A 252 0.67 -7.65 -21.24
CA PRO A 252 0.31 -8.25 -19.97
C PRO A 252 1.52 -8.93 -19.32
N LEU A 253 1.68 -8.74 -18.01
CA LEU A 253 2.71 -9.39 -17.22
C LEU A 253 2.14 -10.63 -16.56
N VAL A 254 2.80 -11.77 -16.77
CA VAL A 254 2.52 -13.03 -16.10
C VAL A 254 3.73 -13.37 -15.24
N PHE A 255 3.51 -13.46 -13.93
CA PHE A 255 4.54 -13.77 -12.95
C PHE A 255 4.47 -15.24 -12.56
N ASP A 256 5.62 -15.91 -12.47
CA ASP A 256 5.76 -17.29 -11.99
C ASP A 256 6.93 -17.38 -10.99
N PRO A 257 6.70 -17.80 -9.72
CA PRO A 257 5.40 -18.15 -9.12
C PRO A 257 4.43 -16.97 -9.05
N ALA A 258 3.14 -17.27 -8.84
CA ALA A 258 2.14 -16.22 -8.68
C ALA A 258 2.42 -15.37 -7.42
N PRO A 259 2.41 -14.02 -7.52
CA PRO A 259 2.64 -13.13 -6.38
C PRO A 259 1.44 -13.10 -5.44
N SER A 260 1.66 -12.65 -4.19
CA SER A 260 0.58 -12.44 -3.22
C SER A 260 -0.34 -11.29 -3.63
N ARG A 261 0.22 -10.27 -4.27
CA ARG A 261 -0.50 -9.14 -4.87
C ARG A 261 0.36 -8.44 -5.93
N THR A 262 -0.30 -7.69 -6.80
CA THR A 262 0.33 -6.80 -7.78
C THR A 262 -0.20 -5.38 -7.66
N THR A 263 0.63 -4.39 -7.97
CA THR A 263 0.21 -2.98 -8.09
C THR A 263 0.91 -2.37 -9.30
N GLY A 264 0.18 -2.18 -10.39
CA GLY A 264 0.77 -1.80 -11.67
C GLY A 264 1.75 -2.87 -12.16
N ASN A 265 3.01 -2.49 -12.32
CA ASN A 265 4.10 -3.36 -12.76
C ASN A 265 4.96 -3.92 -11.61
N VAL A 266 4.51 -3.74 -10.36
CA VAL A 266 5.18 -4.25 -9.16
C VAL A 266 4.47 -5.49 -8.66
N ALA A 267 5.21 -6.57 -8.42
CA ALA A 267 4.73 -7.79 -7.80
C ALA A 267 5.33 -7.96 -6.40
N PHE A 268 4.52 -8.45 -5.46
CA PHE A 268 4.88 -8.63 -4.06
C PHE A 268 4.85 -10.12 -3.70
N TYR A 269 5.85 -10.57 -2.94
CA TYR A 269 6.04 -11.96 -2.52
C TYR A 269 6.33 -12.04 -1.03
N THR A 270 5.98 -13.17 -0.44
CA THR A 270 6.43 -13.57 0.90
C THR A 270 6.91 -15.01 0.80
N PHE A 271 8.15 -15.26 1.17
CA PHE A 271 8.76 -16.58 1.13
C PHE A 271 8.83 -17.18 2.53
N ASP A 272 8.40 -18.43 2.66
CA ASP A 272 8.31 -19.17 3.93
C ASP A 272 9.48 -20.15 4.14
N THR A 273 10.39 -20.22 3.19
CA THR A 273 11.53 -21.15 3.18
C THR A 273 12.81 -20.41 2.78
N PRO A 274 13.91 -20.56 3.55
CA PRO A 274 15.21 -19.95 3.23
C PRO A 274 15.83 -20.50 1.93
N GLY A 275 16.83 -19.77 1.43
CA GLY A 275 17.63 -20.13 0.27
C GLY A 275 17.17 -19.47 -1.03
N PRO A 276 17.74 -19.89 -2.17
CA PRO A 276 17.50 -19.22 -3.45
C PRO A 276 16.08 -19.48 -3.97
N LYS A 277 15.40 -18.42 -4.38
CA LYS A 277 14.11 -18.45 -5.09
C LYS A 277 14.26 -17.77 -6.43
N THR A 278 13.59 -18.30 -7.44
CA THR A 278 13.56 -17.72 -8.79
C THR A 278 12.16 -17.20 -9.07
N VAL A 279 12.09 -15.97 -9.56
CA VAL A 279 10.87 -15.37 -10.10
C VAL A 279 11.10 -15.11 -11.57
N GLU A 280 10.27 -15.71 -12.41
CA GLU A 280 10.18 -15.45 -13.83
C GLU A 280 9.01 -14.50 -14.12
N VAL A 281 9.24 -13.56 -15.03
CA VAL A 281 8.20 -12.70 -15.56
C VAL A 281 8.16 -12.89 -17.06
N ARG A 282 6.97 -13.21 -17.57
CA ARG A 282 6.68 -13.41 -18.98
C ARG A 282 5.72 -12.33 -19.46
N THR A 283 5.84 -11.97 -20.72
CA THR A 283 4.88 -11.12 -21.41
C THR A 283 4.71 -11.60 -22.83
N GLU A 284 3.50 -11.49 -23.36
CA GLU A 284 3.18 -11.78 -24.75
C GLU A 284 2.51 -10.52 -25.32
N THR A 285 3.08 -9.95 -26.37
CA THR A 285 2.46 -8.80 -27.04
C THR A 285 1.19 -9.24 -27.77
N VAL A 286 0.32 -8.29 -28.11
CA VAL A 286 -0.88 -8.55 -28.94
C VAL A 286 -0.57 -9.14 -30.33
N PHE A 287 0.70 -9.17 -30.75
CA PHE A 287 1.16 -9.78 -32.00
C PHE A 287 1.74 -11.20 -31.82
N GLY A 288 1.67 -11.76 -30.60
CA GLY A 288 2.18 -13.10 -30.29
C GLY A 288 3.70 -13.17 -30.08
N HIS A 289 4.35 -12.03 -29.86
CA HIS A 289 5.77 -12.01 -29.50
C HIS A 289 5.95 -12.13 -28.00
N GLU A 290 6.77 -13.09 -27.57
CA GLU A 290 7.04 -13.36 -26.17
C GLU A 290 8.34 -12.70 -25.72
N GLY A 291 8.36 -12.25 -24.46
CA GLY A 291 9.56 -11.83 -23.75
C GLY A 291 9.53 -12.35 -22.33
N SER A 292 10.69 -12.71 -21.78
CA SER A 292 10.80 -13.08 -20.38
C SER A 292 12.08 -12.60 -19.73
N ALA A 293 12.03 -12.50 -18.42
CA ALA A 293 13.19 -12.25 -17.57
C ALA A 293 13.05 -13.01 -16.26
N THR A 294 14.18 -13.42 -15.70
CA THR A 294 14.25 -14.10 -14.41
C THR A 294 15.10 -13.32 -13.43
N VAL A 295 14.67 -13.25 -12.18
CA VAL A 295 15.47 -12.77 -11.06
C VAL A 295 15.61 -13.89 -10.04
N THR A 296 16.81 -14.05 -9.49
CA THR A 296 17.04 -14.92 -8.34
C THR A 296 17.22 -14.06 -7.10
N VAL A 297 16.51 -14.43 -6.03
CA VAL A 297 16.56 -13.76 -4.73
C VAL A 297 16.97 -14.78 -3.68
N GLU A 298 17.92 -14.39 -2.82
CA GLU A 298 18.33 -15.20 -1.69
C GLU A 298 17.45 -14.88 -0.48
N VAL A 299 16.66 -15.86 -0.02
CA VAL A 299 15.81 -15.70 1.17
C VAL A 299 16.64 -16.01 2.42
N VAL A 300 16.84 -15.00 3.24
CA VAL A 300 17.70 -15.04 4.42
C VAL A 300 16.84 -15.07 5.68
N ASN A 301 17.23 -15.93 6.61
CA ASN A 301 16.72 -15.93 7.98
C ASN A 301 17.74 -15.24 8.88
N ASP A 302 17.30 -14.22 9.63
CA ASP A 302 18.12 -13.50 10.60
C ASP A 302 17.97 -14.17 11.98
N PRO A 303 19.02 -14.19 12.82
CA PRO A 303 18.90 -14.74 14.16
C PRO A 303 18.00 -13.86 15.06
N PRO A 304 17.37 -14.45 16.08
CA PRO A 304 16.55 -13.71 17.03
C PRO A 304 17.39 -12.72 17.86
N VAL A 305 16.72 -11.73 18.45
CA VAL A 305 17.32 -10.77 19.38
C VAL A 305 16.70 -10.98 20.76
N VAL A 306 17.55 -11.07 21.79
CA VAL A 306 17.11 -11.25 23.18
C VAL A 306 17.86 -10.33 24.14
N SER A 307 17.14 -9.78 25.12
CA SER A 307 17.72 -9.01 26.22
C SER A 307 17.00 -9.30 27.53
N ILE A 308 17.75 -9.32 28.64
CA ILE A 308 17.19 -9.50 29.98
C ILE A 308 16.83 -8.12 30.55
N VAL A 309 15.56 -7.97 30.96
CA VAL A 309 15.04 -6.78 31.63
C VAL A 309 15.12 -6.94 33.14
N GLN A 310 14.78 -8.13 33.64
CA GLN A 310 14.95 -8.52 35.05
C GLN A 310 15.37 -9.99 35.16
N PRO A 311 16.20 -10.33 36.16
CA PRO A 311 16.83 -9.44 37.14
C PRO A 311 17.93 -8.55 36.53
N VAL A 312 18.32 -7.48 37.23
CA VAL A 312 19.49 -6.67 36.85
C VAL A 312 20.78 -7.37 37.27
N ALA A 313 21.88 -7.12 36.56
CA ALA A 313 23.18 -7.72 36.86
C ALA A 313 23.63 -7.39 38.29
N GLY A 314 24.03 -8.43 39.04
CA GLY A 314 24.48 -8.32 40.42
C GLY A 314 23.36 -8.20 41.46
N ALA A 315 22.09 -8.40 41.09
CA ALA A 315 20.99 -8.37 42.05
C ALA A 315 21.13 -9.47 43.11
N THR A 316 20.83 -9.13 44.37
CA THR A 316 20.78 -10.06 45.50
C THR A 316 19.34 -10.40 45.84
N PHE A 317 19.06 -11.69 46.01
CA PHE A 317 17.78 -12.24 46.44
C PHE A 317 17.96 -13.19 47.63
N PHE A 318 16.87 -13.55 48.30
CA PHE A 318 16.90 -14.50 49.41
C PHE A 318 16.32 -15.86 49.02
N THR A 319 16.77 -16.93 49.69
CA THR A 319 16.19 -18.27 49.47
C THR A 319 14.68 -18.25 49.75
N GLY A 320 13.88 -18.86 48.87
CA GLY A 320 12.42 -18.90 48.97
C GLY A 320 11.70 -17.62 48.50
N GLN A 321 12.41 -16.51 48.27
CA GLN A 321 11.84 -15.29 47.71
C GLN A 321 11.31 -15.54 46.29
N ARG A 322 10.14 -14.98 45.96
CA ARG A 322 9.63 -14.94 44.58
C ARG A 322 10.36 -13.84 43.81
N VAL A 323 11.24 -14.24 42.91
CA VAL A 323 12.03 -13.39 42.04
C VAL A 323 11.36 -13.28 40.67
N GLN A 324 11.15 -12.06 40.20
CA GLN A 324 10.63 -11.83 38.86
C GLN A 324 11.76 -12.02 37.83
N TYR A 325 11.45 -12.74 36.75
CA TYR A 325 12.26 -12.76 35.54
C TYR A 325 11.47 -12.12 34.41
N LEU A 326 12.18 -11.39 33.56
CA LEU A 326 11.61 -10.76 32.37
C LEU A 326 12.71 -10.60 31.32
N ALA A 327 12.49 -11.11 30.12
CA ALA A 327 13.30 -10.86 28.93
C ALA A 327 12.41 -10.29 27.82
N ASN A 328 13.02 -9.48 26.96
CA ASN A 328 12.46 -9.14 25.67
C ASN A 328 13.11 -10.03 24.61
N ALA A 329 12.30 -10.73 23.81
CA ALA A 329 12.76 -11.62 22.76
C ALA A 329 11.93 -11.39 21.51
N SER A 330 12.60 -11.07 20.41
CA SER A 330 11.95 -10.79 19.14
C SER A 330 12.81 -11.20 17.97
N ASP A 331 12.17 -11.58 16.87
CA ASP A 331 12.86 -12.00 15.66
C ASP A 331 12.33 -11.23 14.44
N ALA A 332 13.26 -10.82 13.57
CA ALA A 332 12.98 -9.99 12.41
C ALA A 332 12.13 -10.71 11.37
N ASN A 333 12.08 -12.05 11.37
CA ASN A 333 11.36 -12.93 10.46
C ASN A 333 10.06 -13.50 11.07
N GLU A 334 9.77 -13.27 12.35
CA GLU A 334 8.59 -13.86 13.00
C GLU A 334 7.40 -12.91 13.21
N GLY A 335 6.18 -13.45 13.32
CA GLY A 335 4.96 -12.68 13.60
C GLY A 335 4.41 -11.82 12.43
N PRO A 336 3.31 -11.08 12.65
CA PRO A 336 2.64 -10.29 11.61
C PRO A 336 3.57 -9.23 10.98
N GLY A 337 3.43 -9.03 9.66
CA GLY A 337 4.21 -8.03 8.93
C GLY A 337 3.94 -6.60 9.42
N PRO A 338 4.96 -5.72 9.46
CA PRO A 338 6.31 -5.90 8.93
C PRO A 338 7.32 -6.55 9.91
N GLY A 339 6.88 -7.11 11.04
CA GLY A 339 7.77 -7.60 12.10
C GLY A 339 8.42 -6.48 12.93
N PRO A 340 9.32 -6.82 13.87
CA PRO A 340 9.64 -8.16 14.37
C PRO A 340 8.53 -8.76 15.26
N GLY A 341 8.52 -10.08 15.45
CA GLY A 341 7.53 -10.80 16.26
C GLY A 341 8.15 -11.52 17.47
N PRO A 342 7.33 -11.94 18.46
CA PRO A 342 7.83 -12.57 19.68
C PRO A 342 8.32 -14.01 19.43
N VAL A 343 9.44 -14.38 20.08
CA VAL A 343 10.01 -15.74 20.06
C VAL A 343 9.97 -16.35 21.47
N PRO A 344 9.67 -17.65 21.62
CA PRO A 344 9.64 -18.29 22.94
C PRO A 344 11.01 -18.26 23.63
N CYS A 345 11.02 -17.78 24.88
CA CYS A 345 12.19 -17.83 25.74
C CYS A 345 12.28 -19.16 26.49
N ARG A 346 13.51 -19.68 26.61
CA ARG A 346 13.87 -20.80 27.48
C ARG A 346 14.95 -20.36 28.45
N TRP A 347 14.64 -20.37 29.74
CA TRP A 347 15.58 -19.97 30.79
C TRP A 347 16.28 -21.17 31.40
N THR A 348 17.54 -21.00 31.79
CA THR A 348 18.37 -21.97 32.50
C THR A 348 19.13 -21.30 33.65
N SER A 349 19.49 -22.08 34.67
CA SER A 349 20.35 -21.64 35.77
C SER A 349 21.65 -22.42 35.73
N SER A 350 22.76 -21.78 36.10
CA SER A 350 24.07 -22.42 36.26
C SER A 350 24.12 -23.37 37.48
N ASN A 351 23.17 -23.28 38.40
CA ASN A 351 23.12 -24.13 39.60
C ASN A 351 22.22 -25.36 39.36
N PRO A 352 22.75 -26.59 39.42
CA PRO A 352 21.97 -27.82 39.20
C PRO A 352 20.90 -28.10 40.27
N ASP A 353 20.98 -27.47 41.44
CA ASP A 353 19.96 -27.62 42.50
C ASP A 353 18.67 -26.84 42.20
N ASP A 354 18.69 -25.92 41.23
CA ASP A 354 17.51 -25.13 40.82
C ASP A 354 16.59 -25.96 39.90
N ARG A 355 15.92 -26.97 40.46
CA ARG A 355 15.12 -27.98 39.72
C ARG A 355 13.93 -27.45 38.93
N ASN A 356 13.54 -26.19 39.11
CA ASN A 356 12.48 -25.54 38.35
C ASN A 356 12.96 -25.07 36.97
N PHE A 357 14.27 -25.16 36.67
CA PHE A 357 14.83 -24.90 35.36
C PHE A 357 14.96 -26.20 34.53
N PRO A 358 14.82 -26.14 33.19
CA PRO A 358 14.46 -24.96 32.41
C PRO A 358 12.96 -24.63 32.53
N PHE A 359 12.63 -23.35 32.54
CA PHE A 359 11.23 -22.91 32.38
C PHE A 359 11.06 -22.16 31.06
N LEU A 360 9.82 -22.17 30.57
CA LEU A 360 9.42 -21.58 29.29
C LEU A 360 8.67 -20.26 29.53
N GLY A 361 8.85 -19.32 28.61
CA GLY A 361 8.21 -18.02 28.64
C GLY A 361 9.18 -16.89 28.97
N CYS A 362 8.90 -15.71 28.44
CA CYS A 362 9.79 -14.55 28.58
C CYS A 362 9.58 -13.77 29.89
N GLY A 363 8.55 -14.08 30.69
CA GLY A 363 8.34 -13.44 31.99
C GLY A 363 7.53 -14.28 32.97
N GLY A 364 7.81 -14.10 34.26
CA GLY A 364 7.17 -14.84 35.34
C GLY A 364 7.89 -14.69 36.68
N GLN A 365 7.66 -15.64 37.59
CA GLN A 365 8.31 -15.67 38.91
C GLN A 365 8.98 -17.02 39.15
N VAL A 366 10.14 -17.00 39.81
CA VAL A 366 10.90 -18.18 40.24
C VAL A 366 11.39 -17.98 41.67
N SER A 367 11.61 -19.04 42.42
CA SER A 367 12.29 -19.00 43.72
C SER A 367 13.48 -19.95 43.74
N PHE A 368 14.49 -19.60 44.55
CA PHE A 368 15.73 -20.37 44.69
C PHE A 368 15.77 -21.05 46.05
N ALA A 369 16.15 -22.33 46.08
CA ALA A 369 16.16 -23.13 47.31
C ALA A 369 17.52 -23.12 48.05
N THR A 370 18.60 -22.78 47.35
CA THR A 370 19.97 -22.79 47.89
C THR A 370 20.60 -21.40 47.83
N VAL A 371 21.68 -21.18 48.57
CA VAL A 371 22.43 -19.91 48.58
C VAL A 371 23.56 -19.94 47.53
N GLY A 372 24.22 -18.81 47.28
CA GLY A 372 25.37 -18.65 46.39
C GLY A 372 25.13 -17.85 45.10
N PRO A 373 26.13 -17.79 44.20
CA PRO A 373 25.98 -17.14 42.90
C PRO A 373 25.21 -18.02 41.91
N ARG A 374 24.42 -17.40 41.02
CA ARG A 374 23.84 -18.04 39.82
C ARG A 374 24.05 -17.16 38.60
N THR A 375 24.31 -17.81 37.47
CA THR A 375 24.15 -17.20 36.15
C THR A 375 22.85 -17.71 35.55
N LEU A 376 21.89 -16.82 35.37
CA LEU A 376 20.65 -17.12 34.65
C LEU A 376 20.88 -16.85 33.17
N THR A 377 20.58 -17.83 32.32
CA THR A 377 20.74 -17.71 30.86
C THR A 377 19.40 -17.91 30.18
N VAL A 378 18.98 -16.94 29.37
CA VAL A 378 17.85 -17.06 28.45
C VAL A 378 18.38 -17.42 27.07
N THR A 379 17.84 -18.49 26.50
CA THR A 379 18.06 -18.91 25.11
C THR A 379 16.75 -18.75 24.36
N VAL A 380 16.81 -18.16 23.18
CA VAL A 380 15.70 -18.08 22.22
C VAL A 380 16.14 -18.77 20.94
N THR A 381 15.23 -19.56 20.37
CA THR A 381 15.46 -20.32 19.13
C THR A 381 14.30 -20.01 18.21
N ASP A 382 14.58 -19.51 17.02
CA ASP A 382 13.56 -19.32 16.00
C ASP A 382 13.09 -20.67 15.41
N PRO A 383 11.99 -20.72 14.65
CA PRO A 383 11.52 -21.96 14.02
C PRO A 383 12.49 -22.60 13.02
N GLN A 384 13.47 -21.84 12.50
CA GLN A 384 14.48 -22.29 11.54
C GLN A 384 15.75 -22.81 12.23
N GLY A 385 15.83 -22.68 13.55
CA GLY A 385 16.90 -23.20 14.40
C GLY A 385 18.05 -22.24 14.68
N LEU A 386 17.96 -20.95 14.31
CA LEU A 386 18.96 -19.97 14.75
C LEU A 386 18.68 -19.57 16.20
N GLU A 387 19.76 -19.36 16.96
CA GLU A 387 19.68 -19.10 18.39
C GLU A 387 20.33 -17.77 18.77
N ALA A 388 19.78 -17.16 19.82
CA ALA A 388 20.42 -16.07 20.54
C ALA A 388 20.29 -16.28 22.04
N THR A 389 21.27 -15.76 22.79
CA THR A 389 21.35 -15.94 24.23
C THR A 389 21.68 -14.63 24.94
N ALA A 390 21.12 -14.44 26.12
CA ALA A 390 21.54 -13.41 27.07
C ALA A 390 21.69 -14.03 28.47
N SER A 391 22.63 -13.53 29.26
CA SER A 391 22.90 -14.03 30.61
C SER A 391 23.00 -12.90 31.62
N VAL A 392 22.64 -13.19 32.87
CA VAL A 392 22.76 -12.27 34.00
C VAL A 392 23.22 -13.01 35.24
N ASP A 393 24.16 -12.41 35.96
CA ASP A 393 24.63 -12.93 37.24
C ASP A 393 23.82 -12.34 38.40
N ILE A 394 23.42 -13.20 39.34
CA ILE A 394 22.71 -12.85 40.56
C ILE A 394 23.34 -13.55 41.77
N GLN A 395 23.05 -13.02 42.95
CA GLN A 395 23.43 -13.62 44.22
C GLN A 395 22.18 -14.04 44.99
N VAL A 396 22.20 -15.25 45.57
CA VAL A 396 21.15 -15.68 46.51
C VAL A 396 21.76 -15.89 47.88
N GLU A 397 21.21 -15.21 48.88
CA GLU A 397 21.66 -15.23 50.26
C GLU A 397 20.63 -15.91 51.16
N PRO A 398 21.03 -16.43 52.33
CA PRO A 398 20.02 -16.83 53.31
C PRO A 398 19.18 -15.61 53.69
N PRO A 399 17.87 -15.76 53.95
CA PRO A 399 17.08 -14.66 54.50
C PRO A 399 17.77 -14.16 55.78
N PRO A 400 17.79 -12.83 56.02
CA PRO A 400 18.31 -12.31 57.26
C PRO A 400 17.56 -12.94 58.44
N ALA A 401 18.23 -13.06 59.59
CA ALA A 401 17.71 -13.78 60.75
C ALA A 401 16.39 -13.21 61.33
N ASN A 402 16.00 -12.01 60.89
CA ASN A 402 14.74 -11.40 61.26
C ASN A 402 14.24 -10.52 60.10
N LEU A 403 13.06 -10.82 59.55
CA LEU A 403 12.41 -9.99 58.54
C LEU A 403 11.53 -8.93 59.24
N PRO A 404 11.15 -7.83 58.56
CA PRO A 404 10.14 -6.94 59.10
C PRO A 404 8.74 -7.58 59.11
N PRO A 405 7.84 -7.19 60.03
CA PRO A 405 6.46 -7.65 60.05
C PRO A 405 5.73 -7.43 58.72
N VAL A 406 4.85 -8.35 58.32
CA VAL A 406 3.97 -8.18 57.17
C VAL A 406 2.70 -7.45 57.62
N LEU A 407 2.57 -6.18 57.23
CA LEU A 407 1.44 -5.30 57.59
C LEU A 407 0.29 -5.40 56.58
N THR A 408 -0.95 -5.37 57.06
CA THR A 408 -2.20 -5.37 56.27
C THR A 408 -3.14 -4.29 56.79
N LEU A 409 -3.71 -3.49 55.89
CA LEU A 409 -4.73 -2.48 56.22
C LEU A 409 -6.13 -3.07 56.05
N GLY A 410 -7.02 -2.81 57.01
CA GLY A 410 -8.45 -3.04 56.88
C GLY A 410 -9.19 -1.79 56.38
N THR A 411 -10.51 -1.86 56.33
CA THR A 411 -11.34 -0.78 55.76
C THR A 411 -11.47 0.42 56.71
N LEU A 412 -11.10 1.62 56.24
CA LEU A 412 -11.37 2.89 56.96
C LEU A 412 -12.88 3.07 57.13
N THR A 413 -13.32 3.35 58.36
CA THR A 413 -14.74 3.54 58.68
C THR A 413 -14.98 4.88 59.39
N PRO A 414 -15.94 5.72 58.96
CA PRO A 414 -16.79 5.59 57.76
C PRO A 414 -15.98 5.54 56.47
N SER A 415 -16.47 4.83 55.45
CA SER A 415 -15.77 4.71 54.17
C SER A 415 -15.47 6.09 53.58
N PRO A 416 -14.29 6.31 52.97
CA PRO A 416 -13.98 7.56 52.29
C PRO A 416 -15.07 7.89 51.27
N ASN A 417 -15.70 9.06 51.41
CA ASN A 417 -16.56 9.59 50.37
C ASN A 417 -15.68 10.22 49.29
N TYR A 418 -15.47 9.49 48.20
CA TYR A 418 -14.64 9.91 47.06
C TYR A 418 -15.21 11.12 46.29
N ASN A 419 -16.41 11.62 46.63
CA ASN A 419 -17.03 12.80 46.02
C ASN A 419 -16.49 14.15 46.56
N GLY A 420 -15.41 14.14 47.34
CA GLY A 420 -14.73 15.37 47.81
C GLY A 420 -15.31 15.99 49.09
N ASP A 421 -16.32 15.37 49.69
CA ASP A 421 -16.99 15.85 50.91
C ASP A 421 -16.13 15.70 52.18
N GLY A 422 -15.11 14.83 52.15
CA GLY A 422 -14.20 14.60 53.28
C GLY A 422 -14.92 14.21 54.58
N TYR A 423 -14.28 14.48 55.72
CA TYR A 423 -14.82 14.27 57.05
C TYR A 423 -14.87 15.58 57.83
N GLY A 424 -15.93 15.78 58.61
CA GLY A 424 -15.95 16.84 59.62
C GLY A 424 -14.90 16.58 60.69
N TRP A 425 -14.33 17.63 61.29
CA TRP A 425 -13.28 17.46 62.31
C TRP A 425 -13.75 16.73 63.58
N ASP A 426 -15.06 16.61 63.79
CA ASP A 426 -15.71 15.88 64.87
C ASP A 426 -16.08 14.44 64.50
N THR A 427 -15.85 14.02 63.25
CA THR A 427 -16.10 12.66 62.81
C THR A 427 -15.04 11.72 63.38
N THR A 428 -15.49 10.63 64.01
CA THR A 428 -14.60 9.59 64.53
C THR A 428 -14.25 8.61 63.41
N LEU A 429 -12.96 8.46 63.14
CA LEU A 429 -12.41 7.57 62.13
C LEU A 429 -11.84 6.32 62.79
N THR A 430 -12.20 5.15 62.25
CA THR A 430 -11.67 3.85 62.64
C THR A 430 -10.77 3.32 61.52
N LEU A 431 -9.48 3.16 61.81
CA LEU A 431 -8.44 2.70 60.89
C LEU A 431 -7.86 1.36 61.40
N PRO A 432 -8.42 0.22 60.99
CA PRO A 432 -7.93 -1.08 61.43
C PRO A 432 -6.65 -1.49 60.66
N ALA A 433 -5.58 -1.83 61.37
CA ALA A 433 -4.43 -2.51 60.78
C ALA A 433 -4.16 -3.83 61.51
N SER A 434 -3.57 -4.80 60.82
CA SER A 434 -3.03 -6.03 61.41
C SER A 434 -1.65 -6.29 60.85
N ALA A 435 -0.81 -6.97 61.62
CA ALA A 435 0.52 -7.37 61.19
C ALA A 435 0.80 -8.79 61.67
N SER A 436 1.60 -9.51 60.90
CA SER A 436 2.14 -10.81 61.30
C SER A 436 3.61 -10.84 60.95
N ASP A 437 4.43 -11.24 61.91
CA ASP A 437 5.85 -11.42 61.67
C ASP A 437 6.13 -12.84 61.13
N PRO A 438 6.88 -12.99 60.02
CA PRO A 438 7.17 -14.32 59.45
C PRO A 438 7.93 -15.25 60.39
N GLU A 439 8.74 -14.70 61.29
CA GLU A 439 9.53 -15.43 62.28
C GLU A 439 8.78 -15.62 63.62
N GLY A 440 7.67 -14.92 63.82
CA GLY A 440 6.85 -14.99 65.03
C GLY A 440 7.36 -14.09 66.17
N ASP A 441 8.07 -13.01 65.82
CA ASP A 441 8.65 -12.06 66.78
C ASP A 441 7.59 -11.10 67.37
N ASP A 442 6.81 -11.61 68.33
CA ASP A 442 5.80 -10.88 69.11
C ASP A 442 6.36 -10.25 70.41
N PRO A 443 5.79 -9.12 70.91
CA PRO A 443 4.61 -8.44 70.40
C PRO A 443 4.94 -7.45 69.28
N ILE A 444 4.09 -7.40 68.24
CA ILE A 444 4.15 -6.35 67.23
C ILE A 444 3.54 -5.05 67.79
N LEU A 445 4.30 -3.97 67.75
CA LEU A 445 3.88 -2.64 68.20
C LEU A 445 3.50 -1.75 67.02
N PHE A 446 2.32 -1.15 67.08
CA PHE A 446 1.83 -0.23 66.07
C PHE A 446 2.09 1.23 66.48
N SER A 447 2.53 2.06 65.52
CA SER A 447 2.62 3.51 65.64
C SER A 447 1.95 4.18 64.45
N TRP A 448 1.07 5.13 64.76
CA TRP A 448 0.29 5.88 63.79
C TRP A 448 0.78 7.31 63.73
N ARG A 449 1.15 7.76 62.53
CA ARG A 449 1.60 9.12 62.26
C ARG A 449 0.82 9.74 61.12
N ALA A 450 0.68 11.06 61.18
CA ALA A 450 -0.04 11.81 60.18
C ALA A 450 0.76 13.00 59.65
N THR A 451 0.64 13.22 58.35
CA THR A 451 1.12 14.42 57.67
C THR A 451 -0.08 15.15 57.10
N SER A 452 -0.22 16.44 57.39
CA SER A 452 -1.26 17.29 56.83
C SER A 452 -0.69 18.30 55.87
N PHE A 453 -1.54 18.73 54.94
CA PHE A 453 -1.20 19.70 53.91
C PHE A 453 -1.98 20.99 54.09
N VAL A 454 -1.43 22.10 53.61
CA VAL A 454 -2.14 23.38 53.51
C VAL A 454 -3.40 23.18 52.67
N PRO A 455 -4.55 23.80 53.02
CA PRO A 455 -5.77 23.67 52.22
C PRO A 455 -5.56 24.01 50.74
N ASN A 456 -6.19 23.23 49.84
CA ASN A 456 -6.06 23.36 48.38
C ASN A 456 -4.62 23.35 47.82
N GLY A 457 -3.65 22.84 48.57
CA GLY A 457 -2.26 22.77 48.15
C GLY A 457 -1.61 21.42 48.45
N THR A 458 -0.40 21.25 47.94
CA THR A 458 0.48 20.10 48.21
C THR A 458 1.60 20.43 49.20
N THR A 459 1.63 21.67 49.71
CA THR A 459 2.59 22.10 50.72
C THR A 459 2.26 21.45 52.06
N VAL A 460 3.25 20.79 52.67
CA VAL A 460 3.11 20.17 53.99
C VAL A 460 2.92 21.25 55.06
N TRP A 461 1.86 21.13 55.87
CA TRP A 461 1.60 21.99 57.03
C TRP A 461 2.24 21.42 58.30
N ARG A 462 2.03 20.13 58.55
CA ARG A 462 2.67 19.36 59.62
C ARG A 462 3.08 18.01 59.07
N SER A 463 4.28 17.58 59.40
CA SER A 463 4.82 16.30 58.95
C SER A 463 5.01 15.39 60.14
N ASP A 464 4.74 14.11 59.92
CA ASP A 464 5.12 13.03 60.83
C ASP A 464 4.60 13.16 62.28
N VAL A 465 3.42 13.76 62.45
CA VAL A 465 2.82 13.98 63.77
C VAL A 465 2.31 12.66 64.33
N LEU A 466 2.73 12.32 65.56
CA LEU A 466 2.27 11.10 66.24
C LEU A 466 0.80 11.21 66.63
N LEU A 467 -0.05 10.39 66.02
CA LEU A 467 -1.46 10.24 66.39
C LEU A 467 -1.61 9.24 67.54
N ASP A 468 -0.95 8.09 67.47
CA ASP A 468 -0.97 7.06 68.52
C ASP A 468 0.27 6.16 68.41
N GLY A 469 0.64 5.44 69.47
CA GLY A 469 1.80 4.55 69.41
C GLY A 469 1.95 3.61 70.59
N GLY A 470 2.67 2.51 70.35
CA GLY A 470 3.01 1.51 71.36
C GLY A 470 1.85 0.56 71.69
N GLN A 471 0.84 0.48 70.82
CA GLN A 471 -0.31 -0.41 71.00
C GLN A 471 -0.04 -1.76 70.33
N THR A 472 -0.55 -2.84 70.94
CA THR A 472 -0.58 -4.19 70.32
C THR A 472 -1.85 -4.42 69.50
N ASP A 473 -2.88 -3.59 69.70
CA ASP A 473 -4.02 -3.49 68.79
C ASP A 473 -3.64 -2.55 67.64
N GLY A 474 -3.70 -3.05 66.40
CA GLY A 474 -3.39 -2.27 65.23
C GLY A 474 -4.51 -1.30 64.81
N THR A 475 -5.62 -1.22 65.54
CA THR A 475 -6.74 -0.33 65.22
C THR A 475 -6.57 1.07 65.81
N LEU A 476 -6.49 2.10 64.96
CA LEU A 476 -6.56 3.50 65.39
C LEU A 476 -8.00 4.01 65.41
N LEU A 477 -8.42 4.55 66.56
CA LEU A 477 -9.64 5.34 66.71
C LEU A 477 -9.25 6.82 66.84
N TRP A 478 -9.53 7.62 65.82
CA TRP A 478 -9.12 9.02 65.75
C TRP A 478 -10.29 9.96 65.48
N THR A 479 -10.58 10.83 66.44
CA THR A 479 -11.50 11.97 66.24
C THR A 479 -10.68 13.25 66.27
N PRO A 480 -10.53 13.97 65.15
CA PRO A 480 -9.61 15.11 65.07
C PRO A 480 -9.90 16.21 66.11
N ASN A 481 -11.15 16.40 66.50
CA ASN A 481 -11.53 17.40 67.50
C ASN A 481 -11.10 17.07 68.93
N MET A 482 -11.04 15.79 69.25
CA MET A 482 -10.59 15.30 70.56
C MET A 482 -9.07 15.11 70.59
N LYS A 483 -8.44 14.85 69.43
CA LYS A 483 -7.01 14.53 69.33
C LYS A 483 -6.37 15.22 68.12
N ASN A 484 -5.92 16.47 68.30
CA ASN A 484 -5.18 17.25 67.29
C ASN A 484 -3.76 17.61 67.78
N PRO A 485 -2.86 16.63 67.94
CA PRO A 485 -1.49 16.86 68.42
C PRO A 485 -0.73 17.81 67.47
N ASP A 486 0.17 18.60 68.03
CA ASP A 486 1.04 19.56 67.31
C ASP A 486 0.32 20.52 66.34
N ARG A 487 -0.98 20.74 66.56
CA ARG A 487 -1.87 21.46 65.64
C ARG A 487 -1.79 20.87 64.22
N LEU A 488 -1.85 19.53 64.11
CA LEU A 488 -1.89 18.79 62.86
C LEU A 488 -2.91 19.39 61.88
N LEU A 489 -4.07 19.82 62.37
CA LEU A 489 -5.05 20.60 61.60
C LEU A 489 -5.08 22.05 62.10
N GLY A 490 -4.86 23.01 61.20
CA GLY A 490 -4.94 24.45 61.45
C GLY A 490 -6.36 25.01 61.30
N ASP A 491 -6.59 26.24 61.76
CA ASP A 491 -7.89 26.93 61.73
C ASP A 491 -7.86 28.22 60.90
N THR A 492 -8.90 29.04 61.01
CA THR A 492 -9.01 30.34 60.33
C THR A 492 -7.91 31.31 60.71
N THR A 493 -7.24 31.17 61.87
CA THR A 493 -6.09 32.02 62.22
C THR A 493 -4.82 31.62 61.46
N ASP A 494 -4.71 30.35 61.06
CA ASP A 494 -3.56 29.83 60.30
C ASP A 494 -3.72 30.04 58.79
N PHE A 495 -4.94 29.86 58.25
CA PHE A 495 -5.19 29.82 56.80
C PHE A 495 -6.23 30.83 56.30
N GLY A 496 -6.80 31.68 57.17
CA GLY A 496 -7.90 32.56 56.78
C GLY A 496 -9.09 31.78 56.21
N ASN A 497 -9.65 32.26 55.10
CA ASN A 497 -10.78 31.62 54.42
C ASN A 497 -10.40 30.31 53.72
N ASP A 498 -9.11 30.03 53.50
CA ASP A 498 -8.71 28.78 52.86
C ASP A 498 -8.96 27.57 53.78
N CYS A 499 -9.07 27.79 55.10
CA CYS A 499 -9.41 26.74 56.07
C CYS A 499 -10.72 26.01 55.74
N TYR A 500 -11.71 26.70 55.15
CA TYR A 500 -13.00 26.10 54.75
C TYR A 500 -12.87 25.10 53.61
N SER A 501 -11.73 25.09 52.92
CA SER A 501 -11.46 24.11 51.87
C SER A 501 -10.98 22.77 52.40
N GLY A 502 -10.78 22.63 53.71
CA GLY A 502 -10.32 21.39 54.36
C GLY A 502 -8.84 21.08 54.09
N GLN A 503 -8.23 20.32 54.99
CA GLN A 503 -6.84 19.86 54.85
C GLN A 503 -6.81 18.39 54.43
N VAL A 504 -5.94 18.07 53.48
CA VAL A 504 -5.61 16.68 53.18
C VAL A 504 -4.72 16.16 54.30
N VAL A 505 -4.99 14.95 54.77
CA VAL A 505 -4.24 14.24 55.81
C VAL A 505 -3.87 12.87 55.28
N ARG A 506 -2.57 12.59 55.33
CA ARG A 506 -1.98 11.28 55.04
C ARG A 506 -1.69 10.59 56.35
N ILE A 507 -2.28 9.41 56.56
CA ILE A 507 -2.11 8.63 57.78
C ILE A 507 -1.32 7.37 57.46
N THR A 508 -0.20 7.21 58.15
CA THR A 508 0.72 6.07 58.02
C THR A 508 0.75 5.29 59.32
N VAL A 509 0.63 3.97 59.23
CA VAL A 509 0.88 3.03 60.32
C VAL A 509 2.22 2.36 60.10
N THR A 510 2.98 2.21 61.17
CA THR A 510 4.22 1.43 61.23
C THR A 510 4.04 0.32 62.25
N ALA A 511 4.26 -0.93 61.84
CA ALA A 511 4.41 -2.07 62.73
C ALA A 511 5.90 -2.29 63.02
N THR A 512 6.23 -2.53 64.29
CA THR A 512 7.58 -2.86 64.76
C THR A 512 7.55 -4.20 65.47
N ASP A 513 8.40 -5.16 65.09
CA ASP A 513 8.54 -6.42 65.82
C ASP A 513 9.27 -6.24 67.17
N ALA A 514 9.43 -7.33 67.94
CA ALA A 514 10.15 -7.32 69.21
C ALA A 514 11.65 -6.96 69.10
N ASN A 515 12.22 -7.06 67.90
CA ASN A 515 13.64 -6.91 67.61
C ASN A 515 13.97 -5.56 66.95
N GLY A 516 12.95 -4.73 66.67
CA GLY A 516 13.06 -3.39 66.11
C GLY A 516 12.95 -3.28 64.59
N ASN A 517 12.66 -4.35 63.84
CA ASN A 517 12.39 -4.20 62.41
C ASN A 517 11.00 -3.62 62.17
N GLN A 518 10.88 -2.83 61.10
CA GLN A 518 9.69 -2.05 60.84
C GLN A 518 9.16 -2.24 59.42
N SER A 519 7.84 -2.29 59.30
CA SER A 519 7.13 -2.12 58.03
C SER A 519 6.07 -1.03 58.19
N SER A 520 5.82 -0.28 57.11
CA SER A 520 4.87 0.82 57.13
C SER A 520 3.92 0.77 55.93
N LEU A 521 2.66 1.12 56.16
CA LEU A 521 1.64 1.30 55.13
C LEU A 521 0.86 2.58 55.39
N THR A 522 0.36 3.17 54.31
CA THR A 522 -0.35 4.44 54.33
C THR A 522 -1.77 4.23 53.81
N TYR A 523 -2.76 4.71 54.55
CA TYR A 523 -4.14 4.77 54.05
C TYR A 523 -4.25 5.76 52.89
N PRO A 524 -5.25 5.63 52.00
CA PRO A 524 -5.57 6.69 51.05
C PRO A 524 -5.67 8.04 51.74
N ASP A 525 -5.17 9.08 51.09
CA ASP A 525 -5.24 10.43 51.62
C ASP A 525 -6.70 10.81 51.87
N ILE A 526 -6.98 11.32 53.07
CA ILE A 526 -8.33 11.75 53.48
C ILE A 526 -8.37 13.26 53.61
N LYS A 527 -9.57 13.85 53.51
CA LYS A 527 -9.76 15.29 53.65
C LYS A 527 -10.54 15.59 54.93
N ILE A 528 -10.03 16.49 55.78
CA ILE A 528 -10.68 16.89 57.04
C ILE A 528 -11.08 18.37 57.00
N TYR A 529 -12.34 18.66 57.28
CA TYR A 529 -12.89 20.01 57.36
C TYR A 529 -13.02 20.45 58.82
N ARG A 530 -12.09 21.30 59.27
CA ARG A 530 -12.10 21.93 60.60
C ARG A 530 -12.94 23.21 60.64
N CYS A 531 -12.90 24.00 59.58
CA CYS A 531 -13.69 25.21 59.46
C CYS A 531 -14.98 24.90 58.71
N ILE A 532 -16.14 25.17 59.33
CA ILE A 532 -17.48 25.03 58.73
C ILE A 532 -18.13 26.41 58.62
N PHE A 533 -18.82 26.68 57.51
CA PHE A 533 -19.70 27.85 57.43
C PHE A 533 -20.79 27.69 58.48
N GLN A 534 -20.99 28.70 59.33
CA GLN A 534 -22.11 28.71 60.28
C GLN A 534 -23.45 28.89 59.57
#